data_AF-A0A5P8JU92-F1
#
_entry.id   AF-A0A5P8JU92-F1
#
_cell.length_a   1.000
_cell.length_b   1.000
_cell.length_c   1.000
_cell.angle_alpha   90.00
_cell.angle_beta   90.00
_cell.angle_gamma   90.00
#
_symmetry.space_group_name_H-M   'P 1'
#
loop_
_entity.id
_entity.type
_entity.pdbx_description
1 polymer ?
#
loop_
_entity_poly.entity_id
_entity_poly.type
_entity_poly.pdbx_seq_one_letter_code
_entity_poly.pdbx_strand_id
1 'polypeptide(L)'
;MEDIMKNSTQQPAGAIFVTIVGIVLAIIFAASTAYSGMKAGLTVAAGIPGAIIGSGLVKAFAHAQGMRGKNLIQGMSSGGESIASGMIYVVPAIILIGGKVNFFVGIAVGALAVLFAVGVASIVEHYMVVEQDGQLAYPESQAIATALTAGDGNRDSLTKMAWGFGVGGVLTALSTQVLGWVNTTMTYFGNASYRWKFALEVNPMLAGIGFVVGLEVSVTMFAGSLLANFGITPLVAYFAHMAGDSATVWNAEAAVNALGVDALAGAYSKYIGAGMMLCGGLIGALKLLPVIKTSLQQTLHAKDASQKDTLGLIGLAIASVGVFGIGLIVADNLWLALLAGFLSLVLALLFVIVSARMAGTIGCSNAPVSGMTIASLVIMTLVFVLCGWSDAHHTQWLLLFGVFIVTAISVGGAYTQTQKVNYLVKGDRQRMQKYFVILNFQVKCNDDNESLIVV
;
A
#
# COMPACT_ATOMS: atom_id res chain seq x y z
N MET A 1 9.00 -32.14 21.77
CA MET A 1 8.71 -31.08 20.78
C MET A 1 9.60 -29.84 21.00
N GLU A 2 10.80 -30.06 21.56
CA GLU A 2 11.80 -29.06 21.93
C GLU A 2 13.07 -29.18 21.05
N ASP A 3 13.13 -30.21 20.20
CA ASP A 3 14.25 -30.54 19.30
C ASP A 3 14.24 -29.81 17.94
N ILE A 4 13.23 -28.97 17.67
CA ILE A 4 13.19 -28.21 16.40
C ILE A 4 14.14 -26.99 16.43
N MET A 5 14.69 -26.63 17.60
CA MET A 5 15.45 -25.38 17.77
C MET A 5 16.98 -25.50 17.84
N LYS A 6 17.58 -26.71 17.73
CA LYS A 6 19.02 -26.86 18.01
C LYS A 6 19.97 -27.21 16.86
N ASN A 7 19.52 -27.40 15.63
CA ASN A 7 20.43 -27.76 14.53
C ASN A 7 20.12 -27.09 13.18
N SER A 8 20.35 -25.79 13.09
CA SER A 8 20.65 -25.17 11.79
C SER A 8 21.92 -24.33 11.92
N THR A 9 23.06 -25.00 11.97
CA THR A 9 24.33 -24.40 11.51
C THR A 9 24.05 -23.73 10.18
N GLN A 10 24.29 -22.41 10.12
CA GLN A 10 24.02 -21.59 8.95
C GLN A 10 24.77 -22.16 7.75
N GLN A 11 24.06 -22.81 6.83
CA GLN A 11 24.59 -22.98 5.48
C GLN A 11 24.38 -21.65 4.74
N PRO A 12 25.44 -20.88 4.44
CA PRO A 12 25.31 -19.58 3.77
C PRO A 12 24.57 -19.69 2.44
N ALA A 13 24.69 -20.84 1.75
CA ALA A 13 23.99 -21.12 0.50
C ALA A 13 22.46 -21.02 0.60
N GLY A 14 21.86 -21.50 1.70
CA GLY A 14 20.41 -21.44 1.88
C GLY A 14 19.88 -20.02 2.12
N ALA A 15 20.66 -19.19 2.82
CA ALA A 15 20.31 -17.79 3.06
C ALA A 15 20.42 -16.94 1.79
N ILE A 16 21.46 -17.20 0.97
CA ILE A 16 21.63 -16.57 -0.34
C ILE A 16 20.46 -16.92 -1.26
N PHE A 17 20.06 -18.20 -1.32
CA PHE A 17 18.91 -18.63 -2.12
C PHE A 17 17.62 -17.91 -1.71
N VAL A 18 17.30 -17.88 -0.41
CA VAL A 18 16.12 -17.17 0.14
C VAL A 18 16.11 -15.70 -0.27
N THR A 19 17.28 -15.05 -0.22
CA THR A 19 17.43 -13.64 -0.59
C THR A 19 17.19 -13.42 -2.08
N ILE A 20 17.80 -14.23 -2.95
CA ILE A 20 17.64 -14.13 -4.40
C ILE A 20 16.18 -14.36 -4.80
N VAL A 21 15.57 -15.43 -4.28
CA VAL A 21 14.16 -15.74 -4.55
C VAL A 21 13.24 -14.63 -4.06
N GLY A 22 13.49 -14.11 -2.85
CA GLY A 22 12.72 -13.00 -2.31
C GLY A 22 12.83 -11.72 -3.15
N ILE A 23 14.01 -11.41 -3.69
CA ILE A 23 14.20 -10.27 -4.61
C ILE A 23 13.40 -10.46 -5.90
N VAL A 24 13.52 -11.63 -6.52
CA VAL A 24 12.78 -11.94 -7.75
C VAL A 24 11.27 -11.84 -7.52
N LEU A 25 10.77 -12.39 -6.42
CA LEU A 25 9.34 -12.32 -6.09
C LEU A 25 8.89 -10.90 -5.74
N ALA A 26 9.69 -10.12 -5.01
CA ALA A 26 9.40 -8.72 -4.72
C ALA A 26 9.25 -7.90 -6.01
N ILE A 27 10.13 -8.09 -7.00
CA ILE A 27 10.05 -7.40 -8.30
C ILE A 27 8.79 -7.83 -9.07
N ILE A 28 8.51 -9.13 -9.14
CA ILE A 28 7.35 -9.67 -9.85
C ILE A 28 6.05 -9.14 -9.22
N PHE A 29 5.94 -9.18 -7.89
CA PHE A 29 4.75 -8.71 -7.20
C PHE A 29 4.63 -7.20 -7.17
N ALA A 30 5.73 -6.44 -7.13
CA ALA A 30 5.69 -4.99 -7.33
C ALA A 30 5.08 -4.64 -8.70
N ALA A 31 5.52 -5.30 -9.78
CA ALA A 31 4.95 -5.11 -11.12
C ALA A 31 3.48 -5.54 -11.19
N SER A 32 3.13 -6.67 -10.59
CA SER A 32 1.76 -7.17 -10.52
C SER A 32 0.84 -6.20 -9.77
N THR A 33 1.29 -5.67 -8.64
CA THR A 33 0.56 -4.68 -7.83
C THR A 33 0.41 -3.35 -8.56
N ALA A 34 1.45 -2.90 -9.27
CA ALA A 34 1.35 -1.68 -10.05
C ALA A 34 0.28 -1.82 -11.15
N TYR A 35 0.24 -2.96 -11.85
CA TYR A 35 -0.77 -3.25 -12.86
C TYR A 35 -2.18 -3.37 -12.26
N SER A 36 -2.37 -4.20 -11.23
CA SER A 36 -3.69 -4.41 -10.62
C SER A 36 -4.21 -3.12 -9.96
N GLY A 37 -3.34 -2.38 -9.26
CA GLY A 37 -3.71 -1.13 -8.62
C GLY A 37 -4.09 -0.03 -9.60
N MET A 38 -3.35 0.13 -10.71
CA MET A 38 -3.72 1.12 -11.74
C MET A 38 -4.95 0.72 -12.55
N LYS A 39 -5.17 -0.59 -12.77
CA LYS A 39 -6.32 -1.08 -13.56
C LYS A 39 -7.61 -1.19 -12.75
N ALA A 40 -7.53 -1.81 -11.57
CA ALA A 40 -8.68 -2.18 -10.75
C ALA A 40 -8.87 -1.26 -9.53
N GLY A 41 -7.92 -0.39 -9.21
CA GLY A 41 -8.01 0.51 -8.06
C GLY A 41 -7.82 -0.17 -6.70
N LEU A 42 -7.46 -1.47 -6.69
CA LEU A 42 -7.22 -2.29 -5.51
C LEU A 42 -5.88 -3.01 -5.66
N THR A 43 -5.13 -3.12 -4.57
CA THR A 43 -3.90 -3.91 -4.52
C THR A 43 -4.19 -5.32 -4.01
N VAL A 44 -3.29 -6.26 -4.27
CA VAL A 44 -3.42 -7.65 -3.85
C VAL A 44 -2.29 -7.96 -2.89
N ALA A 45 -2.62 -8.54 -1.73
CA ALA A 45 -1.64 -8.96 -0.73
C ALA A 45 -0.63 -9.98 -1.30
N ALA A 46 0.54 -9.50 -1.71
CA ALA A 46 1.60 -10.31 -2.30
C ALA A 46 2.23 -11.34 -1.34
N GLY A 47 2.09 -11.12 -0.03
CA GLY A 47 2.55 -12.07 0.98
C GLY A 47 1.88 -13.45 0.89
N ILE A 48 0.63 -13.53 0.41
CA ILE A 48 -0.09 -14.82 0.26
C ILE A 48 0.57 -15.69 -0.82
N PRO A 49 0.69 -15.23 -2.09
CA PRO A 49 1.38 -16.01 -3.09
C PRO A 49 2.89 -16.14 -2.80
N GLY A 50 3.51 -15.14 -2.17
CA GLY A 50 4.89 -15.24 -1.66
C GLY A 50 5.07 -16.39 -0.66
N ALA A 51 4.12 -16.61 0.25
CA ALA A 51 4.14 -17.73 1.18
C ALA A 51 3.95 -19.08 0.48
N ILE A 52 3.07 -19.17 -0.52
CA ILE A 52 2.82 -20.42 -1.28
C ILE A 52 4.05 -20.79 -2.11
N ILE A 53 4.55 -19.86 -2.93
CA ILE A 53 5.72 -20.07 -3.79
C ILE A 53 6.97 -20.30 -2.94
N GLY A 54 7.17 -19.47 -1.91
CA GLY A 54 8.27 -19.61 -0.95
C GLY A 54 8.23 -20.97 -0.25
N SER A 55 7.05 -21.47 0.13
CA SER A 55 6.90 -22.80 0.72
C SER A 55 7.33 -23.92 -0.21
N GLY A 56 7.02 -23.85 -1.50
CA GLY A 56 7.46 -24.81 -2.50
C GLY A 56 8.97 -24.73 -2.77
N LEU A 57 9.50 -23.53 -3.01
CA LEU A 57 10.89 -23.32 -3.38
C LEU A 57 11.86 -23.62 -2.22
N VAL A 58 11.54 -23.20 -1.00
CA VAL A 58 12.38 -23.51 0.17
C VAL A 58 12.37 -25.01 0.44
N LYS A 59 11.22 -25.69 0.28
CA LYS A 59 11.15 -27.15 0.44
C LYS A 59 11.98 -27.89 -0.60
N ALA A 60 12.06 -27.39 -1.83
CA ALA A 60 12.81 -28.00 -2.93
C ALA A 60 14.33 -27.73 -2.87
N PHE A 61 14.73 -26.49 -2.55
CA PHE A 61 16.11 -26.05 -2.76
C PHE A 61 16.82 -25.54 -1.49
N ALA A 62 16.09 -25.25 -0.41
CA ALA A 62 16.64 -24.68 0.81
C ALA A 62 16.00 -25.29 2.08
N HIS A 63 15.87 -26.62 2.11
CA HIS A 63 15.16 -27.34 3.19
C HIS A 63 15.68 -26.97 4.59
N ALA A 64 16.98 -26.68 4.72
CA ALA A 64 17.62 -26.25 5.97
C ALA A 64 17.12 -24.89 6.51
N GLN A 65 16.53 -24.04 5.67
CA GLN A 65 15.95 -22.75 6.09
C GLN A 65 14.52 -22.92 6.67
N GLY A 66 13.85 -24.05 6.39
CA GLY A 66 12.56 -24.42 6.96
C GLY A 66 11.52 -23.29 6.93
N MET A 67 10.78 -23.13 8.03
CA MET A 67 9.76 -22.08 8.16
C MET A 67 10.33 -20.66 8.04
N ARG A 68 11.58 -20.45 8.48
CA ARG A 68 12.24 -19.14 8.50
C ARG A 68 12.42 -18.60 7.07
N GLY A 69 12.94 -19.43 6.17
CA GLY A 69 13.16 -19.02 4.77
C GLY A 69 11.87 -18.64 4.06
N LYS A 70 10.79 -19.39 4.30
CA LYS A 70 9.46 -19.13 3.72
C LYS A 70 8.87 -17.82 4.25
N ASN A 71 9.01 -17.57 5.56
CA ASN A 71 8.54 -16.33 6.17
C ASN A 71 9.32 -15.10 5.67
N LEU A 72 10.63 -15.24 5.47
CA LEU A 72 11.42 -14.16 4.86
C LEU A 72 10.96 -13.88 3.42
N ILE A 73 10.77 -14.91 2.59
CA ILE A 73 10.31 -14.74 1.20
C ILE A 73 8.92 -14.06 1.13
N GLN A 74 7.98 -14.41 2.01
CA GLN A 74 6.67 -13.76 1.99
C GLN A 74 6.77 -12.29 2.41
N GLY A 75 7.53 -11.97 3.46
CA GLY A 75 7.66 -10.59 3.91
C GLY A 75 8.43 -9.74 2.91
N MET A 76 9.37 -10.36 2.19
CA MET A 76 10.04 -9.79 1.03
C MET A 76 9.06 -9.46 -0.11
N SER A 77 8.14 -10.39 -0.42
CA SER A 77 7.09 -10.19 -1.41
C SER A 77 6.12 -9.05 -1.01
N SER A 78 5.70 -9.00 0.26
CA SER A 78 4.88 -7.91 0.82
C SER A 78 5.61 -6.56 0.80
N GLY A 79 6.93 -6.55 1.00
CA GLY A 79 7.75 -5.35 0.88
C GLY A 79 7.64 -4.73 -0.50
N GLY A 80 7.90 -5.51 -1.56
CA GLY A 80 7.80 -5.02 -2.94
C GLY A 80 6.41 -4.50 -3.32
N GLU A 81 5.36 -5.20 -2.87
CA GLU A 81 3.96 -4.79 -3.07
C GLU A 81 3.66 -3.44 -2.42
N SER A 82 4.11 -3.22 -1.19
CA SER A 82 3.84 -1.99 -0.45
C SER A 82 4.49 -0.74 -1.06
N ILE A 83 5.70 -0.87 -1.61
CA ILE A 83 6.36 0.23 -2.35
C ILE A 83 5.54 0.58 -3.59
N ALA A 84 5.23 -0.44 -4.40
CA ALA A 84 4.49 -0.26 -5.64
C ALA A 84 3.12 0.36 -5.39
N SER A 85 2.39 -0.16 -4.40
CA SER A 85 1.11 0.35 -3.91
C SER A 85 1.19 1.84 -3.55
N GLY A 86 2.25 2.27 -2.85
CA GLY A 86 2.45 3.68 -2.54
C GLY A 86 2.76 4.55 -3.77
N MET A 87 3.66 4.08 -4.63
CA MET A 87 4.13 4.84 -5.79
C MET A 87 3.04 5.05 -6.84
N ILE A 88 2.16 4.06 -7.08
CA ILE A 88 1.12 4.15 -8.12
C ILE A 88 0.08 5.26 -7.87
N TYR A 89 -0.07 5.73 -6.63
CA TYR A 89 -1.05 6.78 -6.34
C TYR A 89 -0.62 8.17 -6.81
N VAL A 90 0.70 8.43 -6.90
CA VAL A 90 1.20 9.80 -7.12
C VAL A 90 2.16 9.89 -8.30
N VAL A 91 2.98 8.87 -8.56
CA VAL A 91 3.93 8.88 -9.68
C VAL A 91 3.24 9.08 -11.05
N PRO A 92 2.11 8.39 -11.36
CA PRO A 92 1.40 8.64 -12.62
C PRO A 92 0.93 10.08 -12.77
N ALA A 93 0.53 10.75 -11.68
CA ALA A 93 0.12 12.15 -11.73
C ALA A 93 1.27 13.07 -12.14
N ILE A 94 2.50 12.81 -11.68
CA ILE A 94 3.70 13.57 -12.08
C ILE A 94 3.93 13.43 -13.59
N ILE A 95 3.78 12.22 -14.12
CA ILE A 95 3.97 11.95 -15.56
C ILE A 95 2.87 12.64 -16.38
N LEU A 96 1.61 12.59 -15.92
CA LEU A 96 0.46 13.19 -16.61
C LEU A 96 0.54 14.71 -16.73
N ILE A 97 1.15 15.40 -15.75
CA ILE A 97 1.37 16.86 -15.84
C ILE A 97 2.63 17.23 -16.65
N GLY A 98 3.28 16.26 -17.31
CA GLY A 98 4.50 16.47 -18.08
C GLY A 98 5.77 16.58 -17.22
N GLY A 99 5.67 16.31 -15.92
CA GLY A 99 6.80 16.29 -15.00
C GLY A 99 7.73 15.11 -15.28
N LYS A 100 9.03 15.31 -15.04
CA LYS A 100 10.05 14.26 -15.17
C LYS A 100 10.56 13.87 -13.79
N VAL A 101 10.37 12.62 -13.39
CA VAL A 101 10.99 12.06 -12.20
C VAL A 101 12.36 11.50 -12.58
N ASN A 102 13.43 12.06 -12.03
CA ASN A 102 14.75 11.45 -12.14
C ASN A 102 14.72 10.10 -11.42
N PHE A 103 15.17 9.04 -12.08
CA PHE A 103 15.21 7.69 -11.54
C PHE A 103 15.85 7.62 -10.15
N PHE A 104 16.98 8.29 -9.95
CA PHE A 104 17.69 8.31 -8.67
C PHE A 104 16.91 9.06 -7.58
N VAL A 105 16.19 10.12 -7.94
CA VAL A 105 15.31 10.85 -7.00
C VAL A 105 14.12 9.97 -6.61
N GLY A 106 13.53 9.25 -7.57
CA GLY A 106 12.45 8.30 -7.30
C GLY A 106 12.87 7.18 -6.34
N ILE A 107 14.06 6.59 -6.55
CA ILE A 107 14.64 5.62 -5.63
C ILE A 107 14.86 6.25 -4.26
N ALA A 108 15.53 7.40 -4.19
CA ALA A 108 15.84 8.04 -2.92
C ALA A 108 14.57 8.37 -2.11
N VAL A 109 13.53 8.92 -2.75
CA VAL A 109 12.25 9.22 -2.11
C VAL A 109 11.57 7.95 -1.61
N GLY A 110 11.49 6.90 -2.44
CA GLY A 110 10.90 5.62 -2.05
C GLY A 110 11.64 4.97 -0.88
N ALA A 111 12.97 5.01 -0.92
CA ALA A 111 13.81 4.42 0.11
C ALA A 111 13.67 5.19 1.45
N LEU A 112 13.70 6.52 1.43
CA LEU A 112 13.43 7.33 2.63
C LEU A 112 12.03 7.08 3.18
N ALA A 113 11.02 6.95 2.32
CA ALA A 113 9.66 6.64 2.73
C ALA A 113 9.57 5.29 3.47
N VAL A 114 10.33 4.29 3.02
CA VAL A 114 10.40 2.98 3.69
C VAL A 114 11.05 3.08 5.06
N LEU A 115 12.21 3.75 5.17
CA LEU A 115 12.87 3.92 6.46
C LEU A 115 11.98 4.69 7.44
N PHE A 116 11.30 5.74 6.95
CA PHE A 116 10.36 6.50 7.75
C PHE A 116 9.21 5.62 8.22
N ALA A 117 8.58 4.88 7.31
CA ALA A 117 7.44 4.03 7.60
C ALA A 117 7.78 2.91 8.59
N VAL A 118 8.90 2.20 8.37
CA VAL A 118 9.37 1.15 9.27
C VAL A 118 9.70 1.73 10.64
N GLY A 119 10.34 2.90 10.69
CA GLY A 119 10.67 3.57 11.95
C GLY A 119 9.45 4.07 12.74
N VAL A 120 8.43 4.60 12.07
CA VAL A 120 7.17 4.99 12.73
C VAL A 120 6.34 3.77 13.12
N ALA A 121 6.23 2.78 12.24
CA ALA A 121 5.47 1.57 12.51
C ALA A 121 6.09 0.76 13.66
N SER A 122 7.42 0.72 13.77
CA SER A 122 8.09 -0.02 14.85
C SER A 122 7.85 0.56 16.25
N ILE A 123 7.58 1.86 16.35
CA ILE A 123 7.18 2.54 17.60
C ILE A 123 5.85 1.99 18.10
N VAL A 124 4.89 1.79 17.20
CA VAL A 124 3.53 1.34 17.56
C VAL A 124 3.35 -0.17 17.43
N GLU A 125 4.33 -0.88 16.88
CA GLU A 125 4.27 -2.31 16.56
C GLU A 125 3.93 -3.16 17.78
N HIS A 126 4.57 -2.94 18.93
CA HIS A 126 4.32 -3.73 20.13
C HIS A 126 2.85 -3.63 20.59
N TYR A 127 2.33 -2.40 20.65
CA TYR A 127 0.94 -2.15 21.01
C TYR A 127 -0.02 -2.83 20.02
N MET A 128 0.23 -2.68 18.71
CA MET A 128 -0.68 -3.19 17.68
C MET A 128 -0.59 -4.70 17.44
N VAL A 129 0.59 -5.30 17.54
CA VAL A 129 0.82 -6.71 17.19
C VAL A 129 0.65 -7.61 18.42
N VAL A 130 1.13 -7.16 19.59
CA VAL A 130 1.21 -7.95 20.83
C VAL A 130 0.09 -7.59 21.79
N GLU A 131 -0.05 -6.33 22.20
CA GLU A 131 -1.05 -5.93 23.21
C GLU A 131 -2.50 -6.01 22.70
N GLN A 132 -2.69 -5.75 21.41
CA GLN A 132 -3.99 -5.80 20.73
C GLN A 132 -4.24 -7.15 20.04
N ASP A 133 -3.46 -8.19 20.37
CA ASP A 133 -3.69 -9.54 19.85
C ASP A 133 -5.09 -10.04 20.25
N GLY A 134 -5.83 -10.58 19.29
CA GLY A 134 -7.23 -10.99 19.47
C GLY A 134 -8.27 -9.86 19.39
N GLN A 135 -7.87 -8.58 19.50
CA GLN A 135 -8.76 -7.44 19.22
C GLN A 135 -8.69 -7.01 17.75
N LEU A 136 -7.48 -7.03 17.18
CA LEU A 136 -7.24 -6.80 15.76
C LEU A 136 -7.21 -8.14 15.01
N ALA A 137 -8.02 -8.26 13.96
CA ALA A 137 -8.20 -9.51 13.21
C ALA A 137 -6.96 -9.89 12.38
N TYR A 138 -6.29 -8.91 11.78
CA TYR A 138 -5.20 -9.07 10.81
C TYR A 138 -5.50 -10.15 9.75
N PRO A 139 -6.57 -9.97 8.93
CA PRO A 139 -7.08 -11.04 8.06
C PRO A 139 -6.02 -11.55 7.05
N GLU A 140 -5.24 -10.64 6.47
CA GLU A 140 -4.17 -11.00 5.54
C GLU A 140 -3.03 -11.75 6.26
N SER A 141 -2.60 -11.31 7.44
CA SER A 141 -1.58 -12.03 8.20
C SER A 141 -2.03 -13.43 8.58
N GLN A 142 -3.29 -13.61 8.96
CA GLN A 142 -3.86 -14.92 9.27
C GLN A 142 -3.86 -15.82 8.03
N ALA A 143 -4.23 -15.28 6.87
CA ALA A 143 -4.18 -16.01 5.60
C ALA A 143 -2.74 -16.42 5.24
N ILE A 144 -1.77 -15.51 5.38
CA ILE A 144 -0.36 -15.78 5.12
C ILE A 144 0.19 -16.82 6.10
N ALA A 145 -0.06 -16.67 7.41
CA ALA A 145 0.35 -17.63 8.43
C ALA A 145 -0.25 -19.02 8.19
N THR A 146 -1.52 -19.08 7.76
CA THR A 146 -2.18 -20.33 7.37
C THR A 146 -1.53 -20.95 6.13
N ALA A 147 -1.18 -20.15 5.11
CA ALA A 147 -0.46 -20.64 3.92
C ALA A 147 0.94 -21.17 4.26
N LEU A 148 1.67 -20.46 5.11
CA LEU A 148 2.99 -20.84 5.61
C LEU A 148 2.95 -22.18 6.38
N THR A 149 2.04 -22.30 7.34
CA THR A 149 1.87 -23.51 8.17
C THR A 149 1.33 -24.69 7.38
N ALA A 150 0.40 -24.47 6.45
CA ALA A 150 -0.06 -25.50 5.52
C ALA A 150 1.05 -26.00 4.59
N GLY A 151 1.99 -25.13 4.22
CA GLY A 151 3.18 -25.47 3.44
C GLY A 151 4.24 -26.27 4.22
N ASP A 152 4.21 -26.22 5.56
CA ASP A 152 5.00 -27.08 6.46
C ASP A 152 4.32 -28.43 6.74
N GLY A 153 2.99 -28.49 6.63
CA GLY A 153 2.20 -29.71 6.77
C GLY A 153 2.31 -30.70 5.58
N ASN A 154 1.27 -31.53 5.44
CA ASN A 154 1.23 -32.60 4.43
C ASN A 154 1.34 -32.04 2.99
N ARG A 155 2.03 -32.78 2.10
CA ARG A 155 2.28 -32.41 0.69
C ARG A 155 0.99 -32.08 -0.08
N ASP A 156 -0.12 -32.69 0.31
CA ASP A 156 -1.43 -32.48 -0.31
C ASP A 156 -1.95 -31.05 -0.15
N SER A 157 -1.69 -30.39 0.98
CA SER A 157 -2.16 -29.02 1.22
C SER A 157 -1.48 -28.01 0.31
N LEU A 158 -0.15 -28.10 0.18
CA LEU A 158 0.62 -27.27 -0.75
C LEU A 158 0.21 -27.53 -2.21
N THR A 159 -0.08 -28.78 -2.55
CA THR A 159 -0.52 -29.16 -3.90
C THR A 159 -1.89 -28.56 -4.23
N LYS A 160 -2.84 -28.56 -3.28
CA LYS A 160 -4.14 -27.89 -3.44
C LYS A 160 -4.02 -26.37 -3.62
N MET A 161 -3.14 -25.73 -2.85
CA MET A 161 -2.86 -24.29 -2.99
C MET A 161 -2.24 -23.97 -4.36
N ALA A 162 -1.29 -24.80 -4.82
CA ALA A 162 -0.68 -24.66 -6.14
C ALA A 162 -1.70 -24.85 -7.28
N TRP A 163 -2.63 -25.81 -7.14
CA TRP A 163 -3.75 -25.97 -8.08
C TRP A 163 -4.67 -24.75 -8.11
N GLY A 164 -5.04 -24.21 -6.94
CA GLY A 164 -5.84 -22.98 -6.86
C GLY A 164 -5.14 -21.81 -7.55
N PHE A 165 -3.83 -21.65 -7.30
CA PHE A 165 -3.01 -20.64 -7.95
C PHE A 165 -2.95 -20.83 -9.49
N GLY A 166 -2.74 -22.06 -9.96
CA GLY A 166 -2.71 -22.37 -11.40
C GLY A 166 -4.05 -22.16 -12.11
N VAL A 167 -5.14 -22.65 -11.53
CA VAL A 167 -6.49 -22.46 -12.08
C VAL A 167 -6.88 -20.98 -12.09
N GLY A 168 -6.59 -20.26 -11.00
CA GLY A 168 -6.79 -18.81 -10.94
C GLY A 168 -6.01 -18.07 -12.04
N GLY A 169 -4.73 -18.43 -12.23
CA GLY A 169 -3.89 -17.88 -13.30
C GLY A 169 -4.45 -18.13 -14.71
N VAL A 170 -4.94 -19.34 -14.98
CA VAL A 170 -5.57 -19.67 -16.28
C VAL A 170 -6.87 -18.88 -16.47
N LEU A 171 -7.74 -18.82 -15.46
CA LEU A 171 -8.98 -18.04 -15.54
C LEU A 171 -8.69 -16.56 -15.76
N THR A 172 -7.70 -15.99 -15.07
CA THR A 172 -7.27 -14.60 -15.27
C THR A 172 -6.67 -14.40 -16.66
N ALA A 173 -5.85 -15.33 -17.17
CA ALA A 173 -5.28 -15.22 -18.52
C ALA A 173 -6.37 -15.21 -19.61
N LEU A 174 -7.40 -16.06 -19.46
CA LEU A 174 -8.53 -16.16 -20.40
C LEU A 174 -9.46 -14.93 -20.36
N SER A 175 -9.70 -14.39 -19.16
CA SER A 175 -10.64 -13.29 -18.91
C SER A 175 -10.03 -11.90 -19.08
N THR A 176 -8.70 -11.77 -18.96
CA THR A 176 -7.98 -10.50 -19.09
C THR A 176 -7.56 -10.26 -20.55
N GLN A 177 -7.21 -9.02 -20.87
CA GLN A 177 -6.65 -8.57 -22.17
C GLN A 177 -5.39 -9.32 -22.64
N VAL A 178 -4.84 -10.25 -21.85
CA VAL A 178 -3.73 -11.12 -22.25
C VAL A 178 -4.17 -12.05 -23.39
N LEU A 179 -5.34 -12.69 -23.25
CA LEU A 179 -5.95 -13.49 -24.32
C LEU A 179 -7.22 -12.83 -24.85
N GLY A 180 -8.01 -12.16 -24.00
CA GLY A 180 -9.20 -11.43 -24.41
C GLY A 180 -10.30 -12.30 -25.01
N TRP A 181 -10.28 -13.62 -24.74
CA TRP A 181 -11.18 -14.59 -25.37
C TRP A 181 -12.61 -14.52 -24.81
N VAL A 182 -12.80 -13.90 -23.65
CA VAL A 182 -14.09 -13.78 -22.99
C VAL A 182 -14.41 -12.31 -22.75
N ASN A 183 -15.58 -11.85 -23.18
CA ASN A 183 -16.08 -10.54 -22.78
C ASN A 183 -16.53 -10.60 -21.31
N THR A 184 -15.83 -9.86 -20.47
CA THR A 184 -16.08 -9.81 -19.02
C THR A 184 -16.87 -8.57 -18.59
N THR A 185 -17.17 -7.65 -19.51
CA THR A 185 -17.77 -6.36 -19.17
C THR A 185 -19.18 -6.24 -19.74
N MET A 186 -20.14 -5.88 -18.89
CA MET A 186 -21.50 -5.53 -19.28
C MET A 186 -21.77 -4.10 -18.83
N THR A 187 -22.08 -3.21 -19.78
CA THR A 187 -22.41 -1.81 -19.48
C THR A 187 -23.78 -1.46 -20.03
N TYR A 188 -24.63 -0.91 -19.17
CA TYR A 188 -25.93 -0.35 -19.52
C TYR A 188 -26.00 1.11 -19.08
N PHE A 189 -26.61 1.93 -19.92
CA PHE A 189 -26.83 3.35 -19.65
C PHE A 189 -28.31 3.63 -19.52
N GLY A 190 -28.64 4.56 -18.63
CA GLY A 190 -30.00 5.09 -18.46
C GLY A 190 -30.42 6.07 -19.55
N ASN A 191 -31.71 6.40 -19.54
CA ASN A 191 -32.31 7.37 -20.45
C ASN A 191 -31.90 8.83 -20.12
N ALA A 192 -32.11 9.74 -21.07
CA ALA A 192 -31.72 11.15 -20.96
C ALA A 192 -32.27 11.87 -19.71
N SER A 193 -33.46 11.50 -19.22
CA SER A 193 -34.11 12.09 -18.04
C SER A 193 -33.62 11.53 -16.70
N TYR A 194 -33.08 10.30 -16.68
CA TYR A 194 -32.55 9.66 -15.48
C TYR A 194 -31.19 9.04 -15.82
N ARG A 195 -30.14 9.86 -15.66
CA ARG A 195 -28.77 9.53 -16.08
C ARG A 195 -28.10 8.61 -15.05
N TRP A 196 -28.16 7.31 -15.30
CA TRP A 196 -27.45 6.29 -14.52
C TRP A 196 -26.56 5.42 -15.42
N LYS A 197 -25.60 4.74 -14.80
CA LYS A 197 -24.73 3.77 -15.46
C LYS A 197 -24.64 2.51 -14.60
N PHE A 198 -24.90 1.37 -15.20
CA PHE A 198 -24.61 0.08 -14.60
C PHE A 198 -23.48 -0.55 -15.38
N ALA A 199 -22.32 -0.70 -14.75
CA ALA A 199 -21.19 -1.41 -15.31
C ALA A 199 -20.83 -2.57 -14.38
N LEU A 200 -20.85 -3.77 -14.93
CA LEU A 200 -20.43 -4.99 -14.25
C LEU A 200 -19.21 -5.54 -14.98
N GLU A 201 -18.12 -5.76 -14.24
CA GLU A 201 -16.94 -6.45 -14.73
C GLU A 201 -16.79 -7.78 -13.94
N VAL A 202 -16.89 -8.90 -14.64
CA VAL A 202 -16.64 -10.23 -14.07
C VAL A 202 -15.14 -10.50 -14.11
N ASN A 203 -14.47 -10.21 -13.01
CA ASN A 203 -13.01 -10.36 -12.91
C ASN A 203 -12.65 -11.39 -11.82
N PRO A 204 -12.01 -12.53 -12.18
CA PRO A 204 -11.60 -13.55 -11.20
C PRO A 204 -10.68 -13.00 -10.10
N MET A 205 -9.85 -12.00 -10.42
CA MET A 205 -8.99 -11.34 -9.44
C MET A 205 -9.82 -10.60 -8.38
N LEU A 206 -10.84 -9.84 -8.80
CA LEU A 206 -11.72 -9.10 -7.89
C LEU A 206 -12.56 -10.06 -7.02
N ALA A 207 -12.98 -11.20 -7.58
CA ALA A 207 -13.65 -12.24 -6.80
C ALA A 207 -12.74 -12.82 -5.71
N GLY A 208 -11.46 -13.06 -6.03
CA GLY A 208 -10.45 -13.50 -5.06
C GLY A 208 -10.20 -12.48 -3.96
N ILE A 209 -10.03 -11.19 -4.31
CA ILE A 209 -9.88 -10.10 -3.33
C ILE A 209 -11.12 -10.06 -2.42
N GLY A 210 -12.34 -10.03 -2.98
CA GLY A 210 -13.57 -10.01 -2.19
C GLY A 210 -13.71 -11.20 -1.23
N PHE A 211 -13.24 -12.39 -1.61
CA PHE A 211 -13.24 -13.57 -0.75
C PHE A 211 -12.29 -13.43 0.47
N VAL A 212 -11.08 -12.89 0.27
CA VAL A 212 -10.10 -12.68 1.35
C VAL A 212 -10.59 -11.62 2.33
N VAL A 213 -11.26 -10.60 1.80
CA VAL A 213 -11.66 -9.40 2.54
C VAL A 213 -12.97 -9.61 3.29
N GLY A 214 -13.88 -10.41 2.74
CA GLY A 214 -15.14 -10.78 3.34
C GLY A 214 -16.36 -10.05 2.76
N LEU A 215 -17.53 -10.62 3.07
CA LEU A 215 -18.81 -10.17 2.52
C LEU A 215 -19.20 -8.77 3.02
N GLU A 216 -18.91 -8.43 4.27
CA GLU A 216 -19.31 -7.16 4.88
C GLU A 216 -18.71 -5.95 4.14
N VAL A 217 -17.40 -5.98 3.87
CA VAL A 217 -16.72 -4.93 3.11
C VAL A 217 -17.19 -4.92 1.65
N SER A 218 -17.34 -6.10 1.04
CA SER A 218 -17.79 -6.23 -0.34
C SER A 218 -19.19 -5.63 -0.56
N VAL A 219 -20.13 -5.90 0.35
CA VAL A 219 -21.48 -5.34 0.33
C VAL A 219 -21.45 -3.83 0.56
N THR A 220 -20.58 -3.34 1.44
CA THR A 220 -20.44 -1.90 1.69
C THR A 220 -19.92 -1.16 0.45
N MET A 221 -18.92 -1.71 -0.25
CA MET A 221 -18.41 -1.16 -1.51
C MET A 221 -19.47 -1.20 -2.62
N PHE A 222 -20.23 -2.30 -2.69
CA PHE A 222 -21.34 -2.44 -3.63
C PHE A 222 -22.44 -1.40 -3.37
N ALA A 223 -22.83 -1.21 -2.10
CA ALA A 223 -23.80 -0.19 -1.71
C ALA A 223 -23.32 1.22 -2.07
N GLY A 224 -22.02 1.53 -1.87
CA GLY A 224 -21.43 2.79 -2.32
C GLY A 224 -21.50 2.98 -3.84
N SER A 225 -21.28 1.91 -4.61
CA SER A 225 -21.37 1.92 -6.08
C SER A 225 -22.82 2.15 -6.55
N LEU A 226 -23.81 1.55 -5.86
CA LEU A 226 -25.22 1.82 -6.11
C LEU A 226 -25.58 3.27 -5.79
N LEU A 227 -25.16 3.78 -4.63
CA LEU A 227 -25.40 5.17 -4.23
C LEU A 227 -24.81 6.16 -5.23
N ALA A 228 -23.59 5.92 -5.71
CA ALA A 228 -22.93 6.81 -6.67
C ALA A 228 -23.64 6.83 -8.03
N ASN A 229 -23.98 5.66 -8.57
CA ASN A 229 -24.52 5.54 -9.94
C ASN A 229 -26.04 5.71 -10.04
N PHE A 230 -26.78 5.37 -9.00
CA PHE A 230 -28.25 5.42 -8.96
C PHE A 230 -28.81 6.45 -7.97
N GLY A 231 -28.00 7.06 -7.11
CA GLY A 231 -28.44 8.14 -6.23
C GLY A 231 -27.85 9.48 -6.63
N ILE A 232 -26.53 9.61 -6.47
CA ILE A 232 -25.81 10.88 -6.64
C ILE A 232 -25.81 11.33 -8.10
N THR A 233 -25.38 10.48 -9.04
CA THR A 233 -25.26 10.87 -10.45
C THR A 233 -26.60 11.31 -11.05
N PRO A 234 -27.72 10.57 -10.85
CA PRO A 234 -29.02 11.03 -11.34
C PRO A 234 -29.53 12.29 -10.65
N LEU A 235 -29.26 12.47 -9.35
CA LEU A 235 -29.63 13.69 -8.63
C LEU A 235 -28.87 14.91 -9.18
N VAL A 236 -27.57 14.78 -9.42
CA VAL A 236 -26.77 15.83 -10.08
C VAL A 236 -27.29 16.08 -11.49
N ALA A 237 -27.68 15.03 -12.22
CA ALA A 237 -28.21 15.17 -13.58
C ALA A 237 -29.54 15.94 -13.61
N TYR A 238 -30.38 15.74 -12.59
CA TYR A 238 -31.62 16.49 -12.43
C TYR A 238 -31.35 18.00 -12.30
N PHE A 239 -30.43 18.40 -11.41
CA PHE A 239 -30.04 19.81 -11.28
C PHE A 239 -29.29 20.34 -12.51
N ALA A 240 -28.47 19.52 -13.16
CA ALA A 240 -27.78 19.87 -14.39
C ALA A 240 -28.75 20.16 -15.55
N HIS A 241 -29.88 19.46 -15.62
CA HIS A 241 -30.92 19.75 -16.61
C HIS A 241 -31.66 21.06 -16.31
N MET A 242 -31.73 21.47 -15.04
CA MET A 242 -32.29 22.76 -14.65
C MET A 242 -31.31 23.91 -14.91
N ALA A 243 -30.02 23.62 -15.00
CA ALA A 243 -29.00 24.59 -15.38
C ALA A 243 -29.16 24.88 -16.89
N GLY A 244 -29.56 26.11 -17.23
CA GLY A 244 -29.71 26.53 -18.63
C GLY A 244 -28.41 26.45 -19.43
N ASP A 245 -28.48 26.76 -20.72
CA ASP A 245 -27.39 26.53 -21.70
C ASP A 245 -26.09 27.32 -21.45
N SER A 246 -26.08 28.25 -20.49
CA SER A 246 -24.92 29.09 -20.14
C SER A 246 -24.08 28.54 -18.99
N ALA A 247 -24.58 27.55 -18.24
CA ALA A 247 -23.84 26.98 -17.13
C ALA A 247 -22.84 25.95 -17.65
N THR A 248 -21.55 26.15 -17.37
CA THR A 248 -20.47 25.20 -17.69
C THR A 248 -19.85 24.66 -16.41
N VAL A 249 -19.17 23.51 -16.53
CA VAL A 249 -18.43 22.93 -15.41
C VAL A 249 -16.96 23.33 -15.52
N TRP A 250 -16.29 23.46 -14.38
CA TRP A 250 -14.88 23.88 -14.30
C TRP A 250 -13.90 23.01 -15.12
N ASN A 251 -14.28 21.78 -15.50
CA ASN A 251 -13.48 20.84 -16.28
C ASN A 251 -14.06 20.51 -17.67
N ALA A 252 -15.10 21.23 -18.13
CA ALA A 252 -15.72 20.99 -19.42
C ALA A 252 -16.23 22.31 -20.04
N GLU A 253 -15.86 22.56 -21.29
CA GLU A 253 -16.35 23.73 -22.06
C GLU A 253 -17.82 23.58 -22.48
N ALA A 254 -18.37 22.35 -22.42
CA ALA A 254 -19.77 22.08 -22.73
C ALA A 254 -20.71 22.51 -21.60
N ALA A 255 -21.93 22.90 -21.97
CA ALA A 255 -22.99 23.20 -21.02
C ALA A 255 -23.32 21.96 -20.15
N VAL A 256 -23.55 22.17 -18.84
CA VAL A 256 -23.74 21.07 -17.87
C VAL A 256 -24.93 20.18 -18.27
N ASN A 257 -25.97 20.77 -18.84
CA ASN A 257 -27.15 20.06 -19.31
C ASN A 257 -26.85 19.07 -20.45
N ALA A 258 -25.86 19.33 -21.29
CA ALA A 258 -25.47 18.50 -22.43
C ALA A 258 -24.49 17.37 -22.07
N LEU A 259 -23.95 17.36 -20.84
CA LEU A 259 -22.98 16.36 -20.41
C LEU A 259 -23.58 14.96 -20.29
N GLY A 260 -22.95 13.97 -20.91
CA GLY A 260 -23.28 12.55 -20.73
C GLY A 260 -23.03 12.07 -19.29
N VAL A 261 -23.52 10.87 -18.96
CA VAL A 261 -23.45 10.28 -17.61
C VAL A 261 -22.00 10.22 -17.09
N ASP A 262 -21.06 9.79 -17.94
CA ASP A 262 -19.65 9.65 -17.56
C ASP A 262 -18.96 11.00 -17.30
N ALA A 263 -19.26 12.02 -18.10
CA ALA A 263 -18.71 13.36 -17.92
C ALA A 263 -19.25 14.01 -16.64
N LEU A 264 -20.54 13.84 -16.36
CA LEU A 264 -21.17 14.33 -15.14
C LEU A 264 -20.65 13.62 -13.89
N ALA A 265 -20.53 12.29 -13.95
CA ALA A 265 -19.96 11.50 -12.87
C ALA A 265 -18.49 11.90 -12.62
N GLY A 266 -17.71 12.12 -13.67
CA GLY A 266 -16.32 12.58 -13.58
C GLY A 266 -16.17 13.98 -12.99
N ALA A 267 -17.10 14.89 -13.30
CA ALA A 267 -17.03 16.29 -12.87
C ALA A 267 -17.59 16.57 -11.48
N TYR A 268 -18.58 15.78 -11.02
CA TYR A 268 -19.24 15.97 -9.72
C TYR A 268 -19.14 14.75 -8.82
N SER A 269 -19.66 13.59 -9.25
CA SER A 269 -19.75 12.38 -8.41
C SER A 269 -18.37 11.95 -7.89
N LYS A 270 -17.35 12.02 -8.75
CA LYS A 270 -15.94 11.76 -8.41
C LYS A 270 -15.43 12.65 -7.27
N TYR A 271 -15.71 13.95 -7.30
CA TYR A 271 -15.24 14.90 -6.29
C TYR A 271 -16.04 14.83 -4.99
N ILE A 272 -17.34 14.52 -5.07
CA ILE A 272 -18.15 14.17 -3.89
C ILE A 272 -17.56 12.93 -3.22
N GLY A 273 -17.24 11.89 -4.00
CA GLY A 273 -16.53 10.69 -3.52
C GLY A 273 -15.19 11.02 -2.87
N ALA A 274 -14.35 11.81 -3.55
CA ALA A 274 -13.07 12.26 -3.00
C ALA A 274 -13.23 13.03 -1.68
N GLY A 275 -14.25 13.89 -1.57
CA GLY A 275 -14.60 14.60 -0.33
C GLY A 275 -15.03 13.65 0.79
N MET A 276 -15.86 12.64 0.50
CA MET A 276 -16.22 11.60 1.47
C MET A 276 -14.99 10.83 1.95
N MET A 277 -14.08 10.48 1.04
CA MET A 277 -12.82 9.80 1.37
C MET A 277 -11.89 10.69 2.22
N LEU A 278 -11.80 11.99 1.90
CA LEU A 278 -11.03 12.96 2.68
C LEU A 278 -11.59 13.10 4.10
N CYS A 279 -12.90 13.29 4.25
CA CYS A 279 -13.56 13.37 5.55
C CYS A 279 -13.38 12.07 6.34
N GLY A 280 -13.57 10.91 5.70
CA GLY A 280 -13.34 9.60 6.33
C GLY A 280 -11.90 9.41 6.81
N GLY A 281 -10.92 9.80 5.98
CA GLY A 281 -9.49 9.77 6.33
C GLY A 281 -9.15 10.67 7.51
N LEU A 282 -9.65 11.91 7.52
CA LEU A 282 -9.42 12.87 8.61
C LEU A 282 -10.09 12.43 9.91
N ILE A 283 -11.36 12.02 9.87
CA ILE A 283 -12.09 11.51 11.04
C ILE A 283 -11.39 10.26 11.59
N GLY A 284 -10.94 9.37 10.70
CA GLY A 284 -10.15 8.20 11.07
C GLY A 284 -8.87 8.59 11.80
N ALA A 285 -8.11 9.54 11.27
CA ALA A 285 -6.91 10.04 11.93
C ALA A 285 -7.19 10.68 13.30
N LEU A 286 -8.23 11.52 13.39
CA LEU A 286 -8.63 12.16 14.65
C LEU A 286 -9.03 11.14 15.73
N LYS A 287 -9.77 10.09 15.35
CA LYS A 287 -10.13 8.99 16.28
C LYS A 287 -8.92 8.20 16.76
N LEU A 288 -7.78 8.28 16.06
CA LEU A 288 -6.55 7.56 16.39
C LEU A 288 -5.53 8.40 17.16
N LEU A 289 -5.73 9.72 17.29
CA LEU A 289 -4.90 10.58 18.13
C LEU A 289 -4.73 10.08 19.58
N PRO A 290 -5.78 9.58 20.27
CA PRO A 290 -5.62 9.07 21.63
C PRO A 290 -4.65 7.87 21.67
N VAL A 291 -4.77 6.96 20.71
CA VAL A 291 -3.93 5.76 20.60
C VAL A 291 -2.50 6.11 20.22
N ILE A 292 -2.30 7.09 19.33
CA ILE A 292 -0.99 7.64 19.01
C ILE A 292 -0.33 8.18 20.27
N LYS A 293 -1.08 8.94 21.08
CA LYS A 293 -0.58 9.51 22.34
C LYS A 293 -0.17 8.43 23.34
N THR A 294 -1.01 7.40 23.57
CA THR A 294 -0.64 6.29 24.47
C THR A 294 0.55 5.51 23.95
N SER A 295 0.60 5.20 22.66
CA SER A 295 1.70 4.42 22.06
C SER A 295 3.04 5.18 22.13
N LEU A 296 3.02 6.49 21.86
CA LEU A 296 4.21 7.36 22.02
C LEU A 296 4.63 7.45 23.48
N GLN A 297 3.69 7.60 24.41
CA GLN A 297 3.99 7.61 25.85
C GLN A 297 4.60 6.28 26.31
N GLN A 298 4.03 5.15 25.91
CA GLN A 298 4.58 3.82 26.22
C GLN A 298 5.99 3.65 25.65
N THR A 299 6.24 4.10 24.42
CA THR A 299 7.58 4.04 23.80
C THR A 299 8.59 4.95 24.48
N LEU A 300 8.18 6.16 24.87
CA LEU A 300 9.04 7.12 25.58
C LEU A 300 9.33 6.67 27.02
N HIS A 301 8.38 5.98 27.67
CA HIS A 301 8.51 5.46 29.03
C HIS A 301 9.09 4.04 29.10
N ALA A 302 9.37 3.40 27.96
CA ALA A 302 10.06 2.11 27.90
C ALA A 302 11.49 2.26 28.45
N LYS A 303 11.71 1.74 29.67
CA LYS A 303 12.98 1.83 30.39
C LYS A 303 14.01 0.78 29.93
N ASP A 304 13.58 -0.30 29.30
CA ASP A 304 14.48 -1.37 28.87
C ASP A 304 15.03 -1.14 27.46
N ALA A 305 16.37 -1.18 27.34
CA ALA A 305 17.09 -1.02 26.09
C ALA A 305 16.82 -2.18 25.09
N SER A 306 16.38 -3.36 25.54
CA SER A 306 16.06 -4.49 24.67
C SER A 306 14.74 -4.32 23.91
N GLN A 307 13.86 -3.42 24.37
CA GLN A 307 12.59 -3.07 23.70
C GLN A 307 12.74 -1.91 22.71
N LYS A 308 13.87 -1.19 22.72
CA LYS A 308 14.11 -0.08 21.78
C LYS A 308 14.59 -0.61 20.45
N ASP A 309 13.71 -0.56 19.45
CA ASP A 309 14.05 -0.83 18.06
C ASP A 309 14.99 0.25 17.51
N THR A 310 16.28 0.04 17.78
CA THR A 310 17.35 0.98 17.43
C THR A 310 17.47 1.14 15.91
N LEU A 311 17.22 0.07 15.14
CA LEU A 311 17.25 0.10 13.68
C LEU A 311 16.12 0.95 13.11
N GLY A 312 14.90 0.79 13.64
CA GLY A 312 13.76 1.62 13.27
C GLY A 312 13.98 3.10 13.58
N LEU A 313 14.53 3.42 14.77
CA LEU A 313 14.81 4.81 15.18
C LEU A 313 15.91 5.46 14.34
N ILE A 314 16.98 4.74 14.01
CA ILE A 314 18.02 5.23 13.10
C ILE A 314 17.44 5.46 11.70
N GLY A 315 16.65 4.52 11.19
CA GLY A 315 15.95 4.67 9.91
C GLY A 315 15.05 5.91 9.89
N LEU A 316 14.28 6.13 10.96
CA LEU A 316 13.43 7.31 11.11
C LEU A 316 14.23 8.62 11.08
N ALA A 317 15.37 8.67 11.79
CA ALA A 317 16.23 9.84 11.82
C ALA A 317 16.84 10.12 10.44
N ILE A 318 17.38 9.10 9.76
CA ILE A 318 17.93 9.20 8.41
C ILE A 318 16.85 9.67 7.44
N ALA A 319 15.66 9.09 7.51
CA ALA A 319 14.54 9.47 6.65
C ALA A 319 14.12 10.92 6.86
N SER A 320 14.01 11.34 8.13
CA SER A 320 13.62 12.71 8.48
C SER A 320 14.62 13.72 7.93
N VAL A 321 15.92 13.49 8.14
CA VAL A 321 16.99 14.36 7.60
C VAL A 321 17.03 14.29 6.07
N GLY A 322 16.87 13.11 5.49
CA GLY A 322 16.93 12.88 4.05
C GLY A 322 15.79 13.56 3.30
N VAL A 323 14.58 13.62 3.86
CA VAL A 323 13.45 14.36 3.26
C VAL A 323 13.74 15.85 3.15
N PHE A 324 14.35 16.44 4.19
CA PHE A 324 14.83 17.82 4.11
C PHE A 324 15.98 17.95 3.11
N GLY A 325 16.93 17.01 3.09
CA GLY A 325 18.05 16.99 2.14
C GLY A 325 17.59 16.97 0.68
N ILE A 326 16.64 16.09 0.35
CA ILE A 326 16.00 16.07 -0.98
C ILE A 326 15.25 17.38 -1.20
N GLY A 327 14.43 17.82 -0.24
CA GLY A 327 13.74 19.10 -0.32
C GLY A 327 14.67 20.26 -0.67
N LEU A 328 15.87 20.32 -0.09
CA LEU A 328 16.88 21.36 -0.34
C LEU A 328 17.59 21.23 -1.69
N ILE A 329 17.85 20.00 -2.13
CA ILE A 329 18.52 19.75 -3.41
C ILE A 329 17.58 20.07 -4.56
N VAL A 330 16.28 19.78 -4.38
CA VAL A 330 15.33 19.85 -5.48
C VAL A 330 14.39 21.05 -5.43
N ALA A 331 14.07 21.62 -4.26
CA ALA A 331 13.34 22.89 -4.23
C ALA A 331 14.25 24.09 -4.49
N ASP A 332 13.79 25.01 -5.34
CA ASP A 332 14.48 26.28 -5.59
C ASP A 332 14.45 27.25 -4.40
N ASN A 333 13.66 26.93 -3.37
CA ASN A 333 13.42 27.79 -2.22
C ASN A 333 13.57 27.02 -0.90
N LEU A 334 14.49 27.49 -0.04
CA LEU A 334 14.73 26.97 1.30
C LEU A 334 13.44 26.92 2.14
N TRP A 335 12.60 27.96 2.05
CA TRP A 335 11.35 28.02 2.80
C TRP A 335 10.36 26.93 2.37
N LEU A 336 10.31 26.63 1.06
CA LEU A 336 9.51 25.53 0.52
C LEU A 336 10.02 24.19 1.03
N ALA A 337 11.32 23.95 0.90
CA ALA A 337 11.95 22.71 1.36
C ALA A 337 11.66 22.42 2.84
N LEU A 338 11.80 23.42 3.71
CA LEU A 338 11.57 23.28 5.14
C LEU A 338 10.10 23.09 5.47
N LEU A 339 9.20 23.91 4.91
CA LEU A 339 7.77 23.85 5.23
C LEU A 339 7.13 22.58 4.67
N ALA A 340 7.35 22.27 3.39
CA ALA A 340 6.81 21.09 2.74
C ALA A 340 7.43 19.80 3.31
N GLY A 341 8.75 19.80 3.58
CA GLY A 341 9.44 18.70 4.25
C GLY A 341 8.87 18.43 5.63
N PHE A 342 8.77 19.44 6.49
CA PHE A 342 8.20 19.29 7.84
C PHE A 342 6.75 18.80 7.80
N LEU A 343 5.92 19.41 6.94
CA LEU A 343 4.52 19.00 6.79
C LEU A 343 4.39 17.56 6.29
N SER A 344 5.24 17.15 5.35
CA SER A 344 5.25 15.78 4.84
C SER A 344 5.60 14.76 5.93
N LEU A 345 6.55 15.06 6.82
CA LEU A 345 6.89 14.19 7.94
C LEU A 345 5.74 14.07 8.95
N VAL A 346 5.06 15.19 9.26
CA VAL A 346 3.91 15.18 10.17
C VAL A 346 2.75 14.36 9.59
N LEU A 347 2.41 14.59 8.31
CA LEU A 347 1.33 13.86 7.63
C LEU A 347 1.67 12.37 7.49
N ALA A 348 2.90 12.04 7.07
CA ALA A 348 3.35 10.67 6.97
C ALA A 348 3.31 9.98 8.34
N LEU A 349 3.78 10.62 9.41
CA LEU A 349 3.76 10.04 10.76
C LEU A 349 2.34 9.71 11.20
N LEU A 350 1.42 10.67 11.06
CA LEU A 350 0.02 10.50 11.42
C LEU A 350 -0.60 9.32 10.65
N PHE A 351 -0.50 9.34 9.32
CA PHE A 351 -1.19 8.38 8.47
C PHE A 351 -0.50 7.01 8.40
N VAL A 352 0.79 6.89 8.69
CA VAL A 352 1.45 5.58 8.88
C VAL A 352 0.81 4.84 10.06
N ILE A 353 0.58 5.53 11.18
CA ILE A 353 -0.04 4.90 12.36
C ILE A 353 -1.50 4.53 12.07
N VAL A 354 -2.24 5.39 11.35
CA VAL A 354 -3.60 5.09 10.89
C VAL A 354 -3.60 3.85 10.00
N SER A 355 -2.70 3.80 9.01
CA SER A 355 -2.55 2.70 8.07
C SER A 355 -2.22 1.38 8.77
N ALA A 356 -1.27 1.39 9.71
CA ALA A 356 -0.91 0.22 10.51
C ALA A 356 -2.11 -0.37 11.26
N ARG A 357 -2.94 0.48 11.88
CA ARG A 357 -4.15 0.02 12.57
C ARG A 357 -5.24 -0.46 11.61
N MET A 358 -5.47 0.27 10.51
CA MET A 358 -6.47 -0.12 9.50
C MET A 358 -6.09 -1.46 8.85
N ALA A 359 -4.81 -1.68 8.59
CA ALA A 359 -4.31 -2.96 8.16
C ALA A 359 -4.68 -4.07 9.17
N GLY A 360 -4.53 -3.81 10.48
CA GLY A 360 -4.93 -4.75 11.53
C GLY A 360 -6.44 -5.03 11.60
N THR A 361 -7.30 -4.09 11.23
CA THR A 361 -8.76 -4.30 11.26
C THR A 361 -9.30 -4.94 9.98
N ILE A 362 -8.85 -4.48 8.81
CA ILE A 362 -9.50 -4.79 7.51
C ILE A 362 -8.52 -5.24 6.41
N GLY A 363 -7.23 -5.42 6.71
CA GLY A 363 -6.20 -5.77 5.73
C GLY A 363 -5.57 -4.56 5.03
N CYS A 364 -4.38 -4.73 4.45
CA CYS A 364 -3.73 -3.66 3.69
C CYS A 364 -4.44 -3.38 2.36
N SER A 365 -4.97 -4.43 1.71
CA SER A 365 -5.61 -4.33 0.39
C SER A 365 -6.87 -3.45 0.39
N ASN A 366 -7.52 -3.28 1.56
CA ASN A 366 -8.68 -2.40 1.75
C ASN A 366 -8.41 -1.23 2.69
N ALA A 367 -7.18 -1.10 3.20
CA ALA A 367 -6.84 0.07 3.98
C ALA A 367 -7.10 1.30 3.10
N PRO A 368 -7.73 2.37 3.63
CA PRO A 368 -8.11 3.54 2.83
C PRO A 368 -6.90 4.43 2.51
N VAL A 369 -5.81 3.85 2.00
CA VAL A 369 -4.58 4.53 1.58
C VAL A 369 -4.88 5.61 0.57
N SER A 370 -5.80 5.35 -0.36
CA SER A 370 -6.34 6.34 -1.29
C SER A 370 -6.99 7.54 -0.59
N GLY A 371 -7.77 7.33 0.47
CA GLY A 371 -8.37 8.42 1.26
C GLY A 371 -7.32 9.23 2.03
N MET A 372 -6.34 8.55 2.64
CA MET A 372 -5.20 9.20 3.32
C MET A 372 -4.31 9.98 2.33
N THR A 373 -4.20 9.50 1.09
CA THR A 373 -3.52 10.18 -0.01
C THR A 373 -4.24 11.47 -0.38
N ILE A 374 -5.55 11.41 -0.64
CA ILE A 374 -6.34 12.61 -0.98
C ILE A 374 -6.27 13.63 0.15
N ALA A 375 -6.43 13.20 1.42
CA ALA A 375 -6.32 14.09 2.57
C ALA A 375 -4.94 14.76 2.63
N SER A 376 -3.86 14.01 2.46
CA SER A 376 -2.50 14.54 2.48
C SER A 376 -2.24 15.53 1.34
N LEU A 377 -2.63 15.18 0.11
CA LEU A 377 -2.43 16.04 -1.06
C LEU A 377 -3.26 17.32 -0.97
N VAL A 378 -4.49 17.26 -0.46
CA VAL A 378 -5.33 18.47 -0.28
C VAL A 378 -4.73 19.40 0.76
N ILE A 379 -4.25 18.88 1.90
CA ILE A 379 -3.58 19.70 2.92
C ILE A 379 -2.30 20.33 2.36
N MET A 380 -1.47 19.56 1.66
CA MET A 380 -0.27 20.07 1.00
C MET A 380 -0.62 21.16 -0.03
N THR A 381 -1.63 20.92 -0.86
CA THR A 381 -2.06 21.86 -1.90
C THR A 381 -2.56 23.17 -1.29
N LEU A 382 -3.34 23.10 -0.21
CA LEU A 382 -3.80 24.29 0.51
C LEU A 382 -2.61 25.14 0.98
N VAL A 383 -1.60 24.53 1.59
CA VAL A 383 -0.42 25.25 2.08
C VAL A 383 0.39 25.85 0.92
N PHE A 384 0.55 25.12 -0.18
CA PHE A 384 1.24 25.62 -1.37
C PHE A 384 0.53 26.84 -1.96
N VAL A 385 -0.79 26.77 -2.12
CA VAL A 385 -1.60 27.88 -2.62
C VAL A 385 -1.55 29.09 -1.68
N LEU A 386 -1.63 28.89 -0.36
CA LEU A 386 -1.51 29.97 0.62
C LEU A 386 -0.14 30.65 0.61
N CYS A 387 0.93 29.91 0.27
CA CYS A 387 2.28 30.46 0.12
C CYS A 387 2.57 31.03 -1.28
N GLY A 388 1.60 30.99 -2.20
CA GLY A 388 1.76 31.47 -3.57
C GLY A 388 2.52 30.52 -4.50
N TRP A 389 2.73 29.25 -4.11
CA TRP A 389 3.46 28.25 -4.90
C TRP A 389 2.52 27.49 -5.85
N SER A 390 2.05 28.17 -6.89
CA SER A 390 1.03 27.65 -7.82
C SER A 390 1.58 27.21 -9.18
N ASP A 391 2.86 27.44 -9.47
CA ASP A 391 3.43 27.11 -10.78
C ASP A 391 3.49 25.60 -11.04
N ALA A 392 3.59 25.22 -12.31
CA ALA A 392 3.73 23.81 -12.71
C ALA A 392 4.94 23.13 -12.03
N HIS A 393 6.02 23.88 -11.82
CA HIS A 393 7.20 23.40 -11.11
C HIS A 393 6.91 23.10 -9.63
N HIS A 394 6.21 24.01 -8.94
CA HIS A 394 5.73 23.81 -7.56
C HIS A 394 4.78 22.63 -7.44
N THR A 395 3.93 22.40 -8.45
CA THR A 395 3.04 21.24 -8.51
C THR A 395 3.83 19.93 -8.58
N GLN A 396 4.91 19.88 -9.37
CA GLN A 396 5.80 18.73 -9.40
C GLN A 396 6.46 18.47 -8.04
N TRP A 397 6.90 19.51 -7.33
CA TRP A 397 7.45 19.39 -5.96
C TRP A 397 6.44 18.82 -4.98
N LEU A 398 5.23 19.36 -4.99
CA LEU A 398 4.14 18.89 -4.15
C LEU A 398 3.88 17.40 -4.36
N LEU A 399 3.85 16.95 -5.61
CA LEU A 399 3.63 15.54 -5.92
C LEU A 399 4.82 14.67 -5.50
N LEU A 400 6.07 15.13 -5.56
CA LEU A 400 7.22 14.37 -5.05
C LEU A 400 7.16 14.18 -3.52
N PHE A 401 6.80 15.22 -2.76
CA PHE A 401 6.49 15.06 -1.33
C PHE A 401 5.28 14.14 -1.11
N GLY A 402 4.29 14.19 -2.01
CA GLY A 402 3.17 13.25 -2.04
C GLY A 402 3.61 11.80 -2.20
N VAL A 403 4.56 11.50 -3.11
CA VAL A 403 5.13 10.15 -3.27
C VAL A 403 5.75 9.69 -1.95
N PHE A 404 6.54 10.53 -1.28
CA PHE A 404 7.11 10.19 0.03
C PHE A 404 6.01 9.82 1.04
N ILE A 405 5.01 10.69 1.21
CA ILE A 405 3.94 10.51 2.21
C ILE A 405 3.18 9.21 1.93
N VAL A 406 2.74 9.01 0.68
CA VAL A 406 1.86 7.89 0.33
C VAL A 406 2.60 6.57 0.33
N THR A 407 3.85 6.54 -0.14
CA THR A 407 4.71 5.37 0.00
C THR A 407 4.94 5.03 1.46
N ALA A 408 5.17 6.02 2.33
CA ALA A 408 5.34 5.74 3.76
C ALA A 408 4.05 5.12 4.36
N ILE A 409 2.89 5.69 4.06
CA ILE A 409 1.58 5.19 4.52
C ILE A 409 1.35 3.73 4.10
N SER A 410 1.62 3.40 2.83
CA SER A 410 1.43 2.04 2.31
C SER A 410 2.39 1.04 2.96
N VAL A 411 3.68 1.40 3.04
CA VAL A 411 4.73 0.57 3.65
C VAL A 411 4.46 0.34 5.14
N GLY A 412 3.97 1.33 5.87
CA GLY A 412 3.69 1.22 7.30
C GLY A 412 2.62 0.18 7.64
N GLY A 413 1.55 0.13 6.83
CA GLY A 413 0.51 -0.89 6.93
C GLY A 413 1.05 -2.29 6.65
N ALA A 414 1.73 -2.44 5.51
CA ALA A 414 2.29 -3.73 5.07
C ALA A 414 3.38 -4.26 5.99
N TYR A 415 4.21 -3.39 6.54
CA TYR A 415 5.22 -3.75 7.54
C TYR A 415 4.58 -4.31 8.80
N THR A 416 3.52 -3.66 9.31
CA THR A 416 2.81 -4.13 10.52
C THR A 416 2.12 -5.48 10.29
N GLN A 417 1.49 -5.69 9.12
CA GLN A 417 0.99 -7.00 8.71
C GLN A 417 2.11 -8.04 8.64
N THR A 418 3.22 -7.71 8.00
CA THR A 418 4.36 -8.63 7.87
C THR A 418 4.92 -9.03 9.24
N GLN A 419 5.02 -8.08 10.18
CA GLN A 419 5.45 -8.37 11.55
C GLN A 419 4.41 -9.19 12.32
N LYS A 420 3.11 -9.01 12.06
CA LYS A 420 2.08 -9.87 12.64
C LYS A 420 2.19 -11.30 12.13
N VAL A 421 2.43 -11.54 10.83
CA VAL A 421 2.74 -12.88 10.31
C VAL A 421 3.93 -13.47 11.06
N ASN A 422 5.01 -12.69 11.17
CA ASN A 422 6.24 -13.11 11.85
C ASN A 422 5.98 -13.48 13.33
N TYR A 423 5.14 -12.72 14.03
CA TYR A 423 4.69 -13.04 15.38
C TYR A 423 3.88 -14.35 15.44
N LEU A 424 2.92 -14.55 14.53
CA LEU A 424 2.09 -15.77 14.49
C LEU A 424 2.90 -17.04 14.23
N VAL A 425 3.93 -16.97 13.39
CA VAL A 425 4.83 -18.11 13.10
C VAL A 425 6.04 -18.21 14.04
N LYS A 426 6.10 -17.38 15.09
CA LYS A 426 7.20 -17.31 16.07
C LYS A 426 8.58 -17.06 15.43
N GLY A 427 8.61 -16.20 14.41
CA GLY A 427 9.83 -15.79 13.72
C GLY A 427 10.60 -14.67 14.43
N ASP A 428 11.78 -14.36 13.90
CA ASP A 428 12.68 -13.32 14.44
C ASP A 428 12.31 -11.94 13.89
N ARG A 429 11.84 -11.04 14.77
CA ARG A 429 11.42 -9.66 14.45
C ARG A 429 12.53 -8.87 13.76
N GLN A 430 13.73 -8.84 14.33
CA GLN A 430 14.82 -8.00 13.83
C GLN A 430 15.29 -8.48 12.46
N ARG A 431 15.33 -9.80 12.28
CA ARG A 431 15.68 -10.37 10.97
C ARG A 431 14.63 -10.06 9.91
N MET A 432 13.34 -10.20 10.23
CA MET A 432 12.27 -9.83 9.30
C MET A 432 12.36 -8.36 8.93
N GLN A 433 12.56 -7.47 9.89
CA GLN A 433 12.71 -6.03 9.64
C GLN A 433 13.90 -5.74 8.72
N LYS A 434 15.07 -6.36 8.96
CA LYS A 434 16.23 -6.21 8.08
C LYS A 434 15.93 -6.67 6.66
N TYR A 435 15.36 -7.85 6.46
CA TYR A 435 15.06 -8.35 5.11
C TYR A 435 13.95 -7.56 4.41
N PHE A 436 12.99 -7.05 5.17
CA PHE A 436 11.99 -6.12 4.67
C PHE A 436 12.68 -4.85 4.16
N VAL A 437 13.56 -4.22 4.96
CA VAL A 437 14.27 -2.99 4.56
C VAL A 437 15.35 -3.22 3.48
N ILE A 438 16.13 -4.29 3.54
CA ILE A 438 17.21 -4.62 2.57
C ILE A 438 16.65 -4.86 1.15
N LEU A 439 15.39 -5.24 1.03
CA LEU A 439 14.74 -5.26 -0.27
C LEU A 439 14.46 -3.88 -0.84
N ASN A 440 14.21 -2.92 0.05
CA ASN A 440 13.93 -1.54 -0.31
C ASN A 440 15.22 -0.73 -0.52
N PHE A 441 16.32 -1.17 0.07
CA PHE A 441 17.66 -0.64 -0.10
C PHE A 441 18.57 -1.80 -0.46
N GLN A 442 18.93 -1.97 -1.72
CA GLN A 442 20.02 -2.90 -2.03
C GLN A 442 21.30 -2.39 -1.36
N VAL A 443 21.58 -2.92 -0.17
CA VAL A 443 22.89 -2.90 0.49
C VAL A 443 23.17 -4.33 0.90
N LYS A 444 24.12 -4.93 0.19
CA LYS A 444 24.68 -6.23 0.51
C LYS A 444 25.50 -6.06 1.78
N CYS A 445 24.98 -6.50 2.93
CA CYS A 445 25.81 -6.68 4.11
C CYS A 445 26.62 -7.96 3.89
N ASN A 446 27.83 -7.80 3.37
CA ASN A 446 28.87 -8.81 3.51
C ASN A 446 29.55 -8.49 4.85
N ASP A 447 29.63 -9.46 5.75
CA ASP A 447 30.22 -9.25 7.09
C ASP A 447 31.70 -8.87 7.06
N ASP A 448 32.32 -8.77 5.88
CA ASP A 448 33.69 -8.28 5.69
C ASP A 448 33.79 -7.37 4.46
N ASN A 449 34.25 -6.14 4.69
CA ASN A 449 34.62 -5.05 3.77
C ASN A 449 33.55 -4.11 3.19
N GLU A 450 33.79 -2.83 3.48
CA GLU A 450 33.14 -1.61 3.03
C GLU A 450 33.15 -1.45 1.50
N SER A 451 31.99 -1.57 0.86
CA SER A 451 31.68 -0.79 -0.36
C SER A 451 30.18 -0.84 -0.66
N LEU A 452 29.56 0.35 -0.63
CA LEU A 452 28.14 0.58 -0.83
C LEU A 452 27.86 0.73 -2.33
N ILE A 453 27.15 -0.22 -2.94
CA ILE A 453 26.61 -0.06 -4.31
C ILE A 453 25.10 -0.28 -4.23
N VAL A 454 24.36 0.77 -4.59
CA VAL A 454 22.89 0.84 -4.63
C VAL A 454 22.44 0.45 -6.05
N VAL A 455 21.48 -0.48 -6.17
CA VAL A 455 20.76 -0.80 -7.43
C VAL A 455 19.29 -0.46 -7.25
#